data_AF-A0A8S2U667-F1
#
_entry.id   AF-A0A8S2U667-F1
#
_cell.length_a   1.000
_cell.length_b   1.000
_cell.length_c   1.000
_cell.angle_alpha   90.00
_cell.angle_beta   90.00
_cell.angle_gamma   90.00
#
_symmetry.space_group_name_H-M   'P 1'
#
loop_
_entity.id
_entity.type
_entity.pdbx_description
1 polymer ?
#
loop_
_entity_poly.entity_id
_entity_poly.type
_entity_poly.pdbx_seq_one_letter_code
_entity_poly.pdbx_strand_id
1 'polypeptide(L)'
;MEDLPEEILLRIFRSLLPYKDYASIRLVCRQWERLWRVIKSWRMNTFYDSLSSSTSSVSIHWHLIDPPTKFNLTPRFSHSVCYVDSKRMLYMFGGNRDMATSLNDFWSLDLSTRSSFSWERILATGSYPPPKCSSTFIDDEQGNLILFGGRSMIYIDDIHMRKQLHNELHAYSLERNSWKLHVNFNEPGPICGHSASMVNVNNQKRMIIFGGCTLTNDQSQQATPQNTNDLWQWTDIQTNTWTMIHVNGIKPEPRE
;
A
#
# COMPACT_ATOMS: atom_id res chain seq x y z
N MET A 1 6.10 -13.03 -41.13
CA MET A 1 6.69 -12.23 -40.03
C MET A 1 7.93 -12.99 -39.58
N GLU A 2 8.84 -13.14 -40.54
CA GLU A 2 10.04 -13.97 -40.47
C GLU A 2 11.16 -13.16 -39.78
N ASP A 3 11.72 -13.79 -38.76
CA ASP A 3 13.05 -13.63 -38.15
C ASP A 3 13.57 -12.21 -37.89
N LEU A 4 12.93 -11.53 -36.93
CA LEU A 4 13.66 -10.53 -36.13
C LEU A 4 14.86 -11.20 -35.45
N PRO A 5 16.08 -10.63 -35.56
CA PRO A 5 17.26 -11.15 -34.88
C PRO A 5 17.04 -11.26 -33.37
N GLU A 6 17.63 -12.26 -32.75
CA GLU A 6 17.43 -12.55 -31.33
C GLU A 6 17.86 -11.38 -30.45
N GLU A 7 18.86 -10.62 -30.85
CA GLU A 7 19.36 -9.45 -30.17
C GLU A 7 18.27 -8.36 -30.07
N ILE A 8 17.46 -8.21 -31.12
CA ILE A 8 16.37 -7.24 -31.14
C ILE A 8 15.21 -7.73 -30.27
N LEU A 9 14.84 -9.01 -30.37
CA LEU A 9 13.82 -9.61 -29.52
C LEU A 9 14.21 -9.53 -28.03
N LEU A 10 15.47 -9.80 -27.70
CA LEU A 10 16.00 -9.68 -26.34
C LEU A 10 15.89 -8.24 -25.82
N ARG A 11 16.20 -7.25 -26.66
CA ARG A 11 16.09 -5.83 -26.28
C ARG A 11 14.65 -5.41 -26.06
N ILE A 12 13.73 -5.82 -26.95
CA ILE A 12 12.29 -5.57 -26.80
C ILE A 12 11.78 -6.20 -25.50
N PHE A 13 12.03 -7.49 -25.30
CA PHE A 13 11.54 -8.21 -24.13
C PHE A 13 12.12 -7.72 -22.81
N ARG A 14 13.36 -7.21 -22.80
CA ARG A 14 13.95 -6.55 -21.61
C ARG A 14 13.20 -5.28 -21.23
N SER A 15 12.66 -4.54 -22.19
CA SER A 15 11.92 -3.30 -21.99
C SER A 15 10.44 -3.50 -21.64
N LEU A 16 9.91 -4.74 -21.75
CA LEU A 16 8.52 -5.02 -21.42
C LEU A 16 8.28 -5.02 -19.91
N LEU A 17 7.16 -4.41 -19.51
CA LEU A 17 6.72 -4.37 -18.12
C LEU A 17 6.45 -5.79 -17.60
N PRO A 18 6.82 -6.10 -16.34
CA PRO A 18 6.85 -7.46 -15.80
C PRO A 18 5.47 -8.11 -15.58
N TYR A 19 4.39 -7.40 -15.88
CA TYR A 19 3.03 -7.80 -15.52
C TYR A 19 2.34 -8.63 -16.61
N LYS A 20 1.61 -8.00 -17.55
CA LYS A 20 0.79 -8.71 -18.55
C LYS A 20 1.59 -9.12 -19.78
N ASP A 21 2.33 -8.19 -20.38
CA ASP A 21 2.99 -8.44 -21.67
C ASP A 21 4.10 -9.48 -21.53
N TYR A 22 4.82 -9.47 -20.42
CA TYR A 22 5.93 -10.39 -20.16
C TYR A 22 5.51 -11.86 -20.06
N ALA A 23 4.33 -12.15 -19.49
CA ALA A 23 3.81 -13.50 -19.36
C ALA A 23 3.30 -14.06 -20.70
N SER A 24 2.85 -13.19 -21.59
CA SER A 24 2.28 -13.55 -22.90
C SER A 24 3.36 -13.92 -23.93
N ILE A 25 4.58 -13.37 -23.82
CA ILE A 25 5.71 -13.65 -24.74
C ILE A 25 5.97 -15.16 -24.89
N ARG A 26 5.92 -15.91 -23.78
CA ARG A 26 6.24 -17.34 -23.79
C ARG A 26 5.25 -18.19 -24.59
N LEU A 27 4.07 -17.65 -24.90
CA LEU A 27 2.98 -18.37 -25.57
C LEU A 27 3.00 -18.21 -27.09
N VAL A 28 3.86 -17.33 -27.63
CA VAL A 28 3.87 -16.96 -29.05
C VAL A 28 4.53 -18.02 -29.92
N CYS A 29 5.77 -18.41 -29.61
CA CYS A 29 6.48 -19.48 -30.30
C CYS A 29 7.64 -20.02 -29.45
N ARG A 30 8.25 -21.14 -29.87
CA ARG A 30 9.37 -21.78 -29.15
C ARG A 30 10.59 -20.86 -29.00
N GLN A 31 10.88 -20.03 -30.02
CA GLN A 31 12.00 -19.08 -29.97
C GLN A 31 11.75 -18.03 -28.89
N TRP A 32 10.55 -17.47 -28.81
CA TRP A 32 10.17 -16.47 -27.82
C TRP A 32 10.12 -17.06 -26.41
N GLU A 33 9.65 -18.30 -26.25
CA GLU A 33 9.72 -19.03 -24.97
C GLU A 33 11.18 -19.19 -24.50
N ARG A 34 12.09 -19.56 -25.40
CA ARG A 34 13.52 -19.69 -25.08
C ARG A 34 14.12 -18.36 -24.62
N LEU A 35 13.90 -17.29 -25.38
CA LEU A 35 14.40 -15.95 -25.04
C LEU A 35 13.78 -15.42 -23.74
N TRP A 36 12.49 -15.71 -23.49
CA TRP A 36 11.82 -15.39 -22.23
C TRP A 36 12.49 -16.08 -21.03
N ARG A 37 12.88 -17.36 -21.14
CA ARG A 37 13.60 -18.07 -20.07
C ARG A 37 14.94 -17.40 -19.78
N VAL A 38 15.68 -17.00 -20.82
CA VAL A 38 16.95 -16.28 -20.70
C VAL A 38 16.76 -14.95 -19.97
N ILE A 39 15.76 -14.15 -20.35
CA ILE A 39 15.51 -12.84 -19.71
C ILE A 39 15.00 -13.02 -18.29
N LYS A 40 14.16 -14.03 -18.01
CA LYS A 40 13.69 -14.32 -16.65
C LYS A 40 14.88 -14.65 -15.76
N SER A 41 15.75 -15.55 -16.20
CA SER A 41 16.97 -15.90 -15.46
C SER A 41 17.87 -14.69 -15.28
N TRP A 42 18.06 -13.87 -16.32
CA TRP A 42 18.87 -12.66 -16.24
C TRP A 42 18.29 -11.63 -15.28
N ARG A 43 16.96 -11.39 -15.27
CA ARG A 43 16.30 -10.49 -14.33
C ARG A 43 16.43 -10.98 -12.89
N MET A 44 16.25 -12.28 -12.65
CA MET A 44 16.45 -12.88 -11.33
C MET A 44 17.90 -12.73 -10.89
N ASN A 45 18.86 -13.08 -11.75
CA ASN A 45 20.28 -12.94 -11.46
C ASN A 45 20.66 -11.48 -11.22
N THR A 46 20.21 -10.54 -12.06
CA THR A 46 20.46 -9.10 -11.87
C THR A 46 19.88 -8.61 -10.55
N PHE A 47 18.69 -9.09 -10.15
CA PHE A 47 18.10 -8.78 -8.86
C PHE A 47 18.97 -9.30 -7.70
N TYR A 48 19.41 -10.56 -7.75
CA TYR A 48 20.32 -11.15 -6.76
C TYR A 48 21.72 -10.51 -6.76
N ASP A 49 22.23 -10.12 -7.93
CA ASP A 49 23.51 -9.42 -8.11
C ASP A 49 23.43 -8.01 -7.53
N SER A 50 22.32 -7.30 -7.75
CA SER A 50 22.05 -5.97 -7.16
C SER A 50 21.94 -6.04 -5.63
N LEU A 51 21.49 -7.19 -5.10
CA LEU A 51 21.46 -7.46 -3.66
C LEU A 51 22.84 -7.86 -3.10
N SER A 52 23.75 -8.37 -3.92
CA SER A 52 25.07 -8.90 -3.50
C SER A 52 26.27 -8.02 -3.87
N SER A 53 26.07 -6.96 -4.66
CA SER A 53 27.11 -5.95 -4.96
C SER A 53 27.65 -5.21 -3.73
N SER A 54 27.04 -5.41 -2.57
CA SER A 54 27.55 -5.05 -1.25
C SER A 54 27.80 -6.32 -0.43
N THR A 55 29.00 -6.88 -0.57
CA THR A 55 29.65 -7.92 0.28
C THR A 55 28.94 -9.28 0.43
N SER A 56 29.60 -10.33 -0.08
CA SER A 56 29.28 -11.76 0.10
C SER A 56 27.91 -12.17 -0.43
N SER A 57 27.78 -13.43 -0.88
CA SER A 57 26.52 -13.97 -1.42
C SER A 57 25.38 -13.84 -0.41
N VAL A 58 24.56 -12.79 -0.53
CA VAL A 58 23.38 -12.59 0.33
C VAL A 58 22.30 -13.54 -0.13
N SER A 59 22.21 -14.70 0.50
CA SER A 59 21.10 -15.64 0.34
C SER A 59 19.90 -15.15 1.15
N ILE A 60 18.83 -14.73 0.46
CA ILE A 60 17.56 -14.37 1.11
C ILE A 60 16.84 -15.65 1.48
N HIS A 61 16.56 -15.82 2.77
CA HIS A 61 15.79 -16.94 3.30
C HIS A 61 14.51 -16.42 3.95
N TRP A 62 13.40 -17.09 3.65
CA TRP A 62 12.13 -16.86 4.33
C TRP A 62 12.08 -17.78 5.55
N HIS A 63 11.93 -17.18 6.72
CA HIS A 63 11.72 -17.90 7.96
C HIS A 63 10.33 -17.57 8.48
N LEU A 64 9.56 -18.61 8.79
CA LEU A 64 8.34 -18.43 9.57
C LEU A 64 8.76 -18.04 10.99
N ILE A 65 8.25 -16.91 11.46
CA ILE A 65 8.39 -16.50 12.86
C ILE A 65 7.19 -17.08 13.59
N ASP A 66 7.43 -17.96 14.55
CA ASP A 66 6.35 -18.51 15.37
C ASP A 66 5.66 -17.36 16.12
N PRO A 67 4.32 -17.29 16.08
CA PRO A 67 3.59 -16.24 16.77
C PRO A 67 3.88 -16.35 18.28
N PRO A 68 4.16 -15.23 18.97
CA PRO A 68 4.36 -15.25 20.42
C PRO A 68 3.12 -15.87 21.08
N THR A 69 3.33 -16.94 21.85
CA THR A 69 2.29 -17.80 22.43
C THR A 69 1.32 -17.11 23.40
N LYS A 70 1.52 -15.83 23.70
CA LYS A 70 0.81 -15.09 24.76
C LYS A 70 -0.30 -14.15 24.28
N PHE A 71 -0.47 -13.87 22.99
CA PHE A 71 -1.48 -12.90 22.53
C PHE A 71 -2.26 -13.33 21.29
N ASN A 72 -3.60 -13.30 21.40
CA ASN A 72 -4.53 -13.53 20.29
C ASN A 72 -4.68 -12.25 19.45
N LEU A 73 -3.67 -11.90 18.64
CA LEU A 73 -3.90 -10.95 17.55
C LEU A 73 -5.02 -11.54 16.69
N THR A 74 -6.14 -10.83 16.55
CA THR A 74 -7.27 -11.35 15.78
C THR A 74 -6.84 -11.61 14.33
N PRO A 75 -7.11 -12.79 13.76
CA PRO A 75 -6.89 -13.06 12.34
C PRO A 75 -7.57 -12.00 11.48
N ARG A 76 -6.85 -11.45 10.50
CA ARG A 76 -7.31 -10.30 9.74
C ARG A 76 -6.71 -10.22 8.35
N PHE A 77 -7.38 -9.49 7.46
CA PHE A 77 -6.90 -9.14 6.12
C PHE A 77 -7.11 -7.65 5.83
N SER A 78 -6.45 -7.12 4.80
CA SER A 78 -6.55 -5.71 4.40
C SER A 78 -6.25 -4.70 5.53
N HIS A 79 -5.43 -5.08 6.50
CA HIS A 79 -4.93 -4.21 7.56
C HIS A 79 -3.84 -3.29 6.98
N SER A 80 -3.67 -2.12 7.60
CA SER A 80 -2.63 -1.16 7.18
C SER A 80 -1.41 -1.29 8.09
N VAL A 81 -0.21 -1.28 7.50
CA VAL A 81 1.06 -1.45 8.23
C VAL A 81 2.03 -0.35 7.83
N CYS A 82 2.76 0.17 8.82
CA CYS A 82 3.83 1.14 8.63
C CYS A 82 5.07 0.72 9.44
N TYR A 83 6.25 0.73 8.82
CA TYR A 83 7.52 0.54 9.52
C TYR A 83 8.15 1.90 9.81
N VAL A 84 8.63 2.11 11.04
CA VAL A 84 9.31 3.33 11.49
C VAL A 84 10.75 2.98 11.81
N ASP A 85 11.66 3.43 10.95
CA ASP A 85 13.07 3.03 11.03
C ASP A 85 13.77 3.57 12.28
N SER A 86 13.49 4.83 12.65
CA SER A 86 14.08 5.49 13.83
C SER A 86 13.81 4.75 15.14
N LYS A 87 12.72 3.98 15.20
CA LYS A 87 12.34 3.15 16.36
C LYS A 87 12.58 1.66 16.13
N ARG A 88 12.83 1.23 14.88
CA ARG A 88 12.79 -0.19 14.45
C ARG A 88 11.49 -0.89 14.85
N MET A 89 10.37 -0.19 14.72
CA MET A 89 9.05 -0.68 15.11
C MET A 89 8.16 -0.80 13.88
N LEU A 90 7.38 -1.87 13.83
CA LEU A 90 6.27 -2.03 12.90
C LEU A 90 4.97 -1.64 13.60
N TYR A 91 4.13 -0.83 12.96
CA TYR A 91 2.83 -0.40 13.46
C TYR A 91 1.73 -0.92 12.54
N MET A 92 0.66 -1.46 13.11
CA MET A 92 -0.48 -2.01 12.39
C MET A 92 -1.78 -1.41 12.88
N PHE A 93 -2.63 -0.97 11.95
CA PHE A 93 -3.96 -0.45 12.25
C PHE A 93 -5.05 -1.23 11.51
N GLY A 94 -6.09 -1.60 12.25
CA GLY A 94 -7.37 -2.07 11.72
C GLY A 94 -7.29 -3.33 10.86
N GLY A 95 -7.99 -3.31 9.73
CA GLY A 95 -8.23 -4.47 8.86
C GLY A 95 -9.61 -5.09 9.09
N ASN A 96 -9.86 -6.23 8.45
CA ASN A 96 -11.11 -6.97 8.58
C ASN A 96 -10.85 -8.32 9.22
N ARG A 97 -11.67 -8.67 10.22
CA ARG A 97 -11.72 -10.04 10.77
C ARG A 97 -12.43 -10.97 9.80
N ASP A 98 -13.51 -10.49 9.22
CA ASP A 98 -14.39 -11.18 8.28
C ASP A 98 -15.01 -10.14 7.32
N MET A 99 -15.95 -10.56 6.48
CA MET A 99 -16.55 -9.68 5.47
C MET A 99 -17.45 -8.57 6.06
N ALA A 100 -17.89 -8.71 7.31
CA ALA A 100 -18.81 -7.78 7.97
C ALA A 100 -18.11 -6.91 9.04
N THR A 101 -17.00 -7.38 9.59
CA THR A 101 -16.38 -6.78 10.79
C THR A 101 -15.04 -6.16 10.45
N SER A 102 -15.02 -4.82 10.36
CA SER A 102 -13.79 -4.04 10.37
C SER A 102 -13.30 -3.80 11.80
N LEU A 103 -11.99 -3.75 11.97
CA LEU A 103 -11.31 -3.51 13.24
C LEU A 103 -10.74 -2.08 13.25
N ASN A 104 -10.59 -1.51 14.45
CA ASN A 104 -9.86 -0.27 14.69
C ASN A 104 -8.74 -0.46 15.71
N ASP A 105 -8.35 -1.69 16.06
CA ASP A 105 -7.26 -1.89 17.00
C ASP A 105 -5.91 -1.47 16.41
N PHE A 106 -5.04 -0.97 17.29
CA PHE A 106 -3.73 -0.44 16.94
C PHE A 106 -2.64 -1.21 17.70
N TRP A 107 -1.68 -1.72 16.95
CA TRP A 107 -0.65 -2.62 17.44
C TRP A 107 0.74 -2.17 17.01
N SER A 108 1.74 -2.49 17.81
CA SER A 108 3.14 -2.40 17.43
C SER A 108 3.88 -3.71 17.61
N LEU A 109 4.93 -3.90 16.83
CA LEU A 109 5.87 -4.99 16.94
C LEU A 109 7.29 -4.42 16.94
N ASP A 110 8.06 -4.77 17.97
CA ASP A 110 9.48 -4.44 18.03
C ASP A 110 10.29 -5.38 17.12
N LEU A 111 11.08 -4.80 16.23
CA LEU A 111 11.98 -5.50 15.31
C LEU A 111 13.45 -5.27 15.66
N SER A 112 13.76 -4.64 16.79
CA SER A 112 15.11 -4.36 17.26
C SER A 112 15.91 -5.63 17.56
N THR A 113 15.24 -6.68 18.07
CA THR A 113 15.85 -7.96 18.42
C THR A 113 15.24 -9.11 17.62
N ARG A 114 16.08 -9.86 16.89
CA ARG A 114 15.64 -10.99 16.05
C ARG A 114 15.20 -12.23 16.83
N SER A 115 15.42 -12.25 18.14
CA SER A 115 15.17 -13.40 19.02
C SER A 115 13.83 -13.34 19.76
N SER A 116 13.12 -12.20 19.72
CA SER A 116 11.83 -12.06 20.41
C SER A 116 10.96 -11.04 19.68
N PHE A 117 9.94 -11.55 18.98
CA PHE A 117 8.94 -10.73 18.32
C PHE A 117 7.67 -10.74 19.17
N SER A 118 7.31 -9.60 19.74
CA SER A 118 6.11 -9.45 20.57
C SER A 118 5.22 -8.34 20.04
N TRP A 119 3.98 -8.69 19.70
CA TRP A 119 2.94 -7.72 19.38
C TRP A 119 2.40 -7.10 20.67
N GLU A 120 2.34 -5.78 20.70
CA GLU A 120 1.80 -5.01 21.82
C GLU A 120 0.65 -4.14 21.35
N ARG A 121 -0.45 -4.14 22.11
CA ARG A 121 -1.60 -3.29 21.81
C ARG A 121 -1.33 -1.89 22.31
N ILE A 122 -1.43 -0.91 21.43
CA ILE A 122 -1.27 0.51 21.76
C ILE A 122 -2.63 1.07 22.16
N LEU A 123 -2.70 1.57 23.39
CA LEU A 123 -3.85 2.33 23.89
C LEU A 123 -3.55 3.82 23.72
N ALA A 124 -3.96 4.36 22.57
CA ALA A 124 -3.78 5.76 22.21
C ALA A 124 -5.01 6.60 22.56
N THR A 125 -4.79 7.89 22.83
CA THR A 125 -5.85 8.87 23.14
C THR A 125 -6.21 9.73 21.93
N GLY A 126 -7.13 10.68 22.08
CA GLY A 126 -7.45 11.69 21.05
C GLY A 126 -8.55 11.28 20.07
N SER A 127 -8.51 11.85 18.87
CA SER A 127 -9.50 11.60 17.80
C SER A 127 -9.17 10.29 17.10
N TYR A 128 -9.55 9.18 17.72
CA TYR A 128 -9.20 7.83 17.28
C TYR A 128 -9.93 7.45 15.98
N PRO A 129 -9.25 6.84 14.98
CA PRO A 129 -9.90 6.51 13.71
C PRO A 129 -11.00 5.44 13.88
N PRO A 130 -12.10 5.52 13.09
CA PRO A 130 -13.12 4.49 13.09
C PRO A 130 -12.57 3.17 12.54
N PRO A 131 -13.25 2.03 12.78
CA PRO A 131 -12.90 0.76 12.17
C PRO A 131 -12.81 0.89 10.66
N LYS A 132 -11.69 0.43 10.08
CA LYS A 132 -11.45 0.51 8.63
C LYS A 132 -10.40 -0.50 8.18
N CYS A 133 -10.47 -0.81 6.89
CA CYS A 133 -9.52 -1.65 6.17
C CYS A 133 -9.17 -0.98 4.84
N SER A 134 -8.14 -1.49 4.15
CA SER A 134 -7.71 -0.99 2.83
C SER A 134 -7.39 0.52 2.84
N SER A 135 -6.99 1.06 3.99
CA SER A 135 -6.40 2.40 4.14
C SER A 135 -4.89 2.34 3.87
N THR A 136 -4.29 3.48 3.60
CA THR A 136 -2.82 3.61 3.61
C THR A 136 -2.33 4.08 4.95
N PHE A 137 -1.19 3.57 5.39
CA PHE A 137 -0.56 3.95 6.66
C PHE A 137 0.94 4.16 6.43
N ILE A 138 1.42 5.38 6.63
CA ILE A 138 2.79 5.79 6.30
C ILE A 138 3.41 6.64 7.41
N ASP A 139 4.73 6.62 7.51
CA ASP A 139 5.51 7.50 8.38
C ASP A 139 5.73 8.83 7.66
N ASP A 140 5.45 9.96 8.33
CA ASP A 140 5.77 11.28 7.80
C ASP A 140 7.26 11.65 7.94
N GLU A 141 8.03 10.79 8.61
CA GLU A 141 9.45 10.98 8.97
C GLU A 141 9.69 12.22 9.86
N GLN A 142 8.63 12.78 10.44
CA GLN A 142 8.60 13.94 11.33
C GLN A 142 7.96 13.60 12.69
N GLY A 143 7.78 12.30 12.97
CA GLY A 143 7.29 11.80 14.25
C GLY A 143 5.81 11.47 14.27
N ASN A 144 5.13 11.44 13.12
CA ASN A 144 3.72 11.05 13.04
C ASN A 144 3.48 9.96 12.00
N LEU A 145 2.50 9.11 12.30
CA LEU A 145 2.02 8.11 11.35
C LEU A 145 0.71 8.60 10.75
N ILE A 146 0.66 8.66 9.42
CA ILE A 146 -0.47 9.17 8.65
C ILE A 146 -1.31 8.00 8.15
N LEU A 147 -2.56 7.94 8.62
CA LEU A 147 -3.57 6.99 8.18
C LEU A 147 -4.60 7.72 7.31
N PHE A 148 -4.76 7.28 6.07
CA PHE A 148 -5.66 7.94 5.12
C PHE A 148 -6.58 6.96 4.38
N GLY A 149 -7.80 7.42 4.15
CA GLY A 149 -8.85 6.72 3.41
C GLY A 149 -9.27 5.40 4.05
N GLY A 150 -9.56 4.41 3.20
CA GLY A 150 -10.02 3.09 3.58
C GLY A 150 -11.52 2.91 3.49
N ARG A 151 -11.99 1.74 3.91
CA ARG A 151 -13.40 1.37 3.89
C ARG A 151 -13.79 0.60 5.15
N SER A 152 -15.07 0.67 5.49
CA SER A 152 -15.68 -0.17 6.50
C SER A 152 -17.03 -0.69 6.02
N MET A 153 -17.52 -1.73 6.69
CA MET A 153 -18.90 -2.16 6.56
C MET A 153 -19.70 -1.60 7.73
N ILE A 154 -20.82 -0.94 7.43
CA ILE A 154 -21.74 -0.41 8.45
C ILE A 154 -23.10 -1.06 8.32
N TYR A 155 -23.72 -1.39 9.44
CA TYR A 155 -25.12 -1.81 9.49
C TYR A 155 -26.01 -0.58 9.36
N ILE A 156 -26.92 -0.58 8.38
CA ILE A 156 -27.95 0.45 8.23
C ILE A 156 -29.20 0.04 9.05
N ASP A 157 -29.48 -1.25 9.08
CA ASP A 157 -30.48 -1.90 9.93
C ASP A 157 -30.02 -3.33 10.27
N ASP A 158 -30.88 -4.12 10.91
CA ASP A 158 -30.57 -5.46 11.42
C ASP A 158 -30.13 -6.46 10.32
N ILE A 159 -30.42 -6.19 9.04
CA ILE A 159 -30.14 -7.12 7.93
C ILE A 159 -29.33 -6.50 6.80
N HIS A 160 -29.32 -5.18 6.65
CA HIS A 160 -28.66 -4.48 5.57
C HIS A 160 -27.35 -3.85 6.02
N MET A 161 -26.29 -4.24 5.34
CA MET A 161 -24.98 -3.62 5.46
C MET A 161 -24.65 -2.79 4.24
N ARG A 162 -23.91 -1.69 4.44
CA ARG A 162 -23.37 -0.86 3.36
C ARG A 162 -21.88 -0.63 3.52
N LYS A 163 -21.17 -0.65 2.40
CA LYS A 163 -19.76 -0.21 2.33
C LYS A 163 -19.72 1.31 2.51
N GLN A 164 -19.01 1.76 3.54
CA GLN A 164 -18.66 3.17 3.73
C GLN A 164 -17.20 3.37 3.34
N LEU A 165 -16.95 4.31 2.43
CA LEU A 165 -15.61 4.79 2.14
C LEU A 165 -15.27 5.96 3.05
N HIS A 166 -13.99 6.10 3.39
CA HIS A 166 -13.46 7.17 4.22
C HIS A 166 -12.55 8.07 3.38
N ASN A 167 -12.53 9.36 3.71
CA ASN A 167 -11.57 10.36 3.20
C ASN A 167 -10.86 11.11 4.34
N GLU A 168 -10.98 10.61 5.57
CA GLU A 168 -10.42 11.25 6.74
C GLU A 168 -8.92 10.97 6.86
N LEU A 169 -8.13 12.02 7.07
CA LEU A 169 -6.71 11.90 7.42
C LEU A 169 -6.56 11.91 8.94
N HIS A 170 -5.99 10.84 9.48
CA HIS A 170 -5.65 10.74 10.89
C HIS A 170 -4.14 10.71 11.06
N ALA A 171 -3.63 11.57 11.94
CA ALA A 171 -2.22 11.57 12.31
C ALA A 171 -2.05 11.02 13.73
N TYR A 172 -1.24 9.98 13.89
CA TYR A 172 -0.83 9.46 15.20
C TYR A 172 0.52 10.05 15.58
N SER A 173 0.56 10.81 16.67
CA SER A 173 1.82 11.33 17.22
C SER A 173 2.55 10.25 18.01
N LEU A 174 3.75 9.90 17.55
CA LEU A 174 4.63 8.93 18.22
C LEU A 174 5.12 9.41 19.59
N GLU A 175 5.19 10.73 19.79
CA GLU A 175 5.62 11.36 21.04
C GLU A 175 4.48 11.40 22.06
N ARG A 176 3.28 11.81 21.62
CA ARG A 176 2.14 12.04 22.50
C ARG A 176 1.26 10.81 22.73
N ASN A 177 1.47 9.74 21.97
CA ASN A 177 0.59 8.56 21.95
C ASN A 177 -0.89 8.97 21.78
N SER A 178 -1.14 9.82 20.79
CA SER A 178 -2.46 10.40 20.54
C SER A 178 -2.76 10.54 19.07
N TRP A 179 -3.98 10.21 18.67
CA TRP A 179 -4.52 10.46 17.35
C TRP A 179 -5.12 11.86 17.23
N LYS A 180 -4.96 12.47 16.07
CA LYS A 180 -5.61 13.71 15.68
C LYS A 180 -6.26 13.56 14.32
N LEU A 181 -7.53 13.93 14.22
CA LEU A 181 -8.25 14.02 12.95
C LEU A 181 -7.90 15.35 12.28
N HIS A 182 -7.47 15.27 11.03
CA HIS A 182 -7.21 16.39 10.16
C HIS A 182 -8.32 16.48 9.12
N VAL A 183 -9.28 17.37 9.38
CA VAL A 183 -10.44 17.57 8.50
C VAL A 183 -9.99 18.38 7.30
N ASN A 184 -10.19 17.82 6.11
CA ASN A 184 -10.08 18.53 4.84
C ASN A 184 -11.42 18.50 4.13
N PHE A 185 -11.80 19.62 3.54
CA PHE A 185 -13.00 19.71 2.74
C PHE A 185 -12.65 19.36 1.28
N ASN A 186 -13.34 18.33 0.78
CA ASN A 186 -13.56 18.02 -0.64
C ASN A 186 -12.47 17.31 -1.45
N GLU A 187 -11.21 17.19 -1.03
CA GLU A 187 -10.19 16.48 -1.84
C GLU A 187 -9.08 15.80 -1.00
N PRO A 188 -8.66 14.56 -1.34
CA PRO A 188 -9.32 13.60 -2.21
C PRO A 188 -10.67 13.19 -1.62
N GLY A 189 -11.60 12.82 -2.50
CA GLY A 189 -12.86 12.19 -2.07
C GLY A 189 -12.64 10.83 -1.38
N PRO A 190 -13.71 10.20 -0.88
CA PRO A 190 -13.63 8.89 -0.23
C PRO A 190 -12.98 7.82 -1.12
N ILE A 191 -11.96 7.15 -0.60
CA ILE A 191 -11.11 6.24 -1.39
C ILE A 191 -10.58 5.07 -0.55
N CYS A 192 -10.53 3.87 -1.12
CA CYS A 192 -9.90 2.70 -0.51
C CYS A 192 -8.98 1.95 -1.48
N GLY A 193 -8.06 1.14 -0.94
CA GLY A 193 -7.14 0.31 -1.71
C GLY A 193 -6.16 1.09 -2.59
N HIS A 194 -6.05 2.40 -2.39
CA HIS A 194 -5.02 3.21 -3.02
C HIS A 194 -3.64 2.85 -2.46
N SER A 195 -2.61 3.11 -3.25
CA SER A 195 -1.22 3.03 -2.78
C SER A 195 -0.77 4.41 -2.31
N ALA A 196 0.07 4.45 -1.26
CA ALA A 196 0.69 5.68 -0.78
C ALA A 196 2.20 5.52 -0.66
N SER A 197 2.94 6.61 -0.84
CA SER A 197 4.36 6.67 -0.56
C SER A 197 4.77 8.07 -0.12
N MET A 198 5.66 8.15 0.86
CA MET A 198 6.31 9.39 1.25
C MET A 198 7.48 9.66 0.29
N VAL A 199 7.51 10.84 -0.30
CA VAL A 199 8.58 11.28 -1.22
C VAL A 199 9.18 12.58 -0.74
N ASN A 200 10.46 12.79 -1.05
CA ASN A 200 11.13 14.06 -0.82
C ASN A 200 11.26 14.82 -2.14
N VAL A 201 10.58 15.95 -2.26
CA VAL A 201 10.61 16.82 -3.44
C VAL A 201 11.13 18.19 -3.00
N ASN A 202 12.29 18.61 -3.51
CA ASN A 202 12.92 19.89 -3.17
C ASN A 202 13.08 20.12 -1.66
N ASN A 203 13.56 19.10 -0.93
CA ASN A 203 13.69 19.10 0.53
C ASN A 203 12.36 19.23 1.29
N GLN A 204 11.23 18.99 0.64
CA GLN A 204 9.91 18.92 1.26
C GLN A 204 9.37 17.50 1.17
N LYS A 205 9.02 16.93 2.31
CA LYS A 205 8.31 15.66 2.39
C LYS A 205 6.88 15.86 1.90
N ARG A 206 6.40 14.93 1.07
CA ARG A 206 5.04 14.90 0.53
C ARG A 206 4.56 13.47 0.46
N MET A 207 3.31 13.25 0.84
CA MET A 207 2.63 11.98 0.62
C MET A 207 2.03 11.99 -0.79
N ILE A 208 2.37 10.98 -1.58
CA ILE A 208 1.73 10.74 -2.89
C ILE A 208 0.80 9.55 -2.73
N ILE A 209 -0.45 9.71 -3.18
CA ILE A 209 -1.38 8.59 -3.34
C ILE A 209 -1.72 8.39 -4.81
N PHE A 210 -1.86 7.12 -5.20
CA PHE A 210 -2.18 6.75 -6.56
C PHE A 210 -3.21 5.62 -6.60
N GLY A 211 -4.15 5.75 -7.53
CA GLY A 211 -5.18 4.76 -7.78
C GLY A 211 -6.15 4.58 -6.61
N GLY A 212 -6.69 3.38 -6.46
CA GLY A 212 -7.71 3.03 -5.49
C GLY A 212 -9.11 2.93 -6.10
N CYS A 213 -10.08 2.65 -5.24
CA CYS A 213 -11.49 2.56 -5.55
C CYS A 213 -12.26 3.67 -4.84
N THR A 214 -13.02 4.43 -5.61
CA THR A 214 -13.97 5.44 -5.15
C THR A 214 -15.41 4.96 -5.37
N LEU A 215 -16.39 5.69 -4.86
CA LEU A 215 -17.82 5.46 -5.14
C LEU A 215 -18.37 6.61 -5.96
N THR A 216 -18.94 6.31 -7.13
CA THR A 216 -19.68 7.27 -7.94
C THR A 216 -21.18 7.12 -7.69
N ASN A 217 -21.86 8.24 -7.48
CA ASN A 217 -23.31 8.26 -7.44
C ASN A 217 -23.80 8.32 -8.90
N ASP A 218 -24.14 7.18 -9.48
CA ASP A 218 -24.92 7.20 -10.72
C ASP A 218 -26.31 7.79 -10.46
N GLN A 219 -26.96 8.29 -11.51
CA GLN A 219 -28.30 8.91 -11.47
C GLN A 219 -29.40 8.01 -10.87
N SER A 220 -29.08 6.74 -10.55
CA SER A 220 -29.95 5.72 -9.95
C SER A 220 -29.87 5.62 -8.41
N GLN A 221 -29.17 6.53 -7.71
CA GLN A 221 -28.98 6.52 -6.25
C GLN A 221 -28.23 5.29 -5.68
N GLN A 222 -27.70 4.40 -6.52
CA GLN A 222 -26.82 3.31 -6.11
C GLN A 222 -25.37 3.69 -6.37
N ALA A 223 -24.57 3.72 -5.30
CA ALA A 223 -23.15 4.04 -5.37
C ALA A 223 -22.37 2.88 -6.02
N THR A 224 -21.81 3.12 -7.21
CA THR A 224 -21.04 2.12 -7.97
C THR A 224 -19.54 2.24 -7.65
N PRO A 225 -18.83 1.13 -7.35
CA PRO A 225 -17.39 1.15 -7.17
C PRO A 225 -16.69 1.47 -8.49
N GLN A 226 -15.84 2.49 -8.51
CA GLN A 226 -15.03 2.86 -9.67
C GLN A 226 -13.56 2.90 -9.28
N ASN A 227 -12.72 2.19 -10.04
CA ASN A 227 -11.28 2.33 -9.89
C ASN A 227 -10.82 3.66 -10.49
N THR A 228 -9.84 4.28 -9.85
CA THR A 228 -9.22 5.50 -10.33
C THR A 228 -7.75 5.26 -10.72
N ASN A 229 -7.20 6.14 -11.53
CA ASN A 229 -5.77 6.28 -11.79
C ASN A 229 -5.28 7.67 -11.32
N ASP A 230 -6.05 8.37 -10.50
CA ASP A 230 -5.71 9.70 -10.04
C ASP A 230 -4.48 9.67 -9.15
N LEU A 231 -3.72 10.75 -9.25
CA LEU A 231 -2.50 10.97 -8.52
C LEU A 231 -2.72 12.22 -7.68
N TRP A 232 -2.66 12.08 -6.37
CA TRP A 232 -2.80 13.19 -5.44
C TRP A 232 -1.53 13.33 -4.63
N GLN A 233 -1.17 14.57 -4.30
CA GLN A 233 -0.15 14.87 -3.31
C GLN A 233 -0.78 15.57 -2.11
N TRP A 234 -0.33 15.17 -0.92
CA TRP A 234 -0.52 15.87 0.33
C TRP A 234 0.82 16.40 0.81
N THR A 235 0.82 17.64 1.32
CA THR A 235 2.02 18.34 1.73
C THR A 235 2.50 17.87 3.12
N ASP A 236 1.92 18.40 4.18
CA ASP A 236 2.30 18.13 5.56
C ASP A 236 1.12 18.39 6.51
N ILE A 237 1.32 18.05 7.78
CA ILE A 237 0.31 18.20 8.84
C ILE A 237 -0.07 19.67 9.08
N GLN A 238 0.86 20.60 8.89
CA GLN A 238 0.66 22.02 9.23
C GLN A 238 -0.22 22.73 8.21
N THR A 239 0.09 22.51 6.92
CA THR A 239 -0.63 23.05 5.77
C THR A 239 -1.87 22.23 5.47
N ASN A 240 -1.79 20.90 5.67
CA ASN A 240 -2.84 19.93 5.44
C ASN A 240 -3.47 20.02 4.03
N THR A 241 -2.68 20.37 3.01
CA THR A 241 -3.22 20.63 1.67
C THR A 241 -3.09 19.44 0.75
N TRP A 242 -4.18 19.10 0.07
CA TRP A 242 -4.19 18.15 -1.02
C TRP A 242 -4.22 18.86 -2.37
N THR A 243 -3.51 18.33 -3.35
CA THR A 243 -3.55 18.81 -4.72
C THR A 243 -3.50 17.64 -5.70
N MET A 244 -4.35 17.68 -6.72
CA MET A 244 -4.31 16.71 -7.81
C MET A 244 -3.09 16.98 -8.70
N ILE A 245 -2.32 15.94 -8.98
CA ILE A 245 -1.19 16.02 -9.90
C ILE A 245 -1.69 15.67 -11.31
N HIS A 246 -1.60 16.64 -12.21
CA HIS A 246 -1.83 16.42 -13.63
C HIS A 246 -0.55 15.93 -14.30
N VAL A 247 -0.63 14.73 -14.90
CA VAL A 247 0.51 14.08 -15.55
C VAL A 247 0.33 14.18 -17.07
N ASN A 248 1.41 14.51 -17.78
CA ASN A 248 1.43 14.53 -19.24
C ASN A 248 1.79 13.14 -19.79
N GLY A 249 1.21 12.76 -20.94
CA GLY A 249 1.50 11.50 -21.63
C GLY A 249 0.50 10.39 -21.37
N ILE A 250 0.90 9.14 -21.60
CA ILE A 250 0.04 7.96 -21.46
C ILE A 250 -0.14 7.66 -19.96
N LYS A 251 -1.37 7.83 -19.45
CA LYS A 251 -1.72 7.51 -18.07
C LYS A 251 -1.95 6.00 -17.93
N PRO A 252 -1.47 5.37 -16.85
CA PRO A 252 -1.84 3.98 -16.54
C PRO A 252 -3.36 3.83 -16.40
N GLU A 253 -3.90 2.69 -16.80
CA GLU A 253 -5.32 2.35 -16.58
C GLU A 253 -5.71 2.42 -15.09
N PRO A 254 -6.96 2.79 -14.75
CA PRO A 254 -7.46 2.80 -13.38
C PRO A 254 -7.31 1.46 -12.65
N ARG A 255 -6.95 1.50 -11.36
CA ARG A 255 -6.67 0.29 -10.55
C ARG A 255 -6.81 0.53 -9.05
N GLU A 256 -7.10 -0.55 -8.32
CA GLU A 256 -7.02 -0.70 -6.86
C GLU A 256 -5.94 -1.76 -6.56
#